data_AF-D2PQ85-F1
#
_entry.id   AF-D2PQ85-F1
#
_cell.length_a   1.000
_cell.length_b   1.000
_cell.length_c   1.000
_cell.angle_alpha   90.00
_cell.angle_beta   90.00
_cell.angle_gamma   90.00
#
_symmetry.space_group_name_H-M   'P 1'
#
loop_
_entity.id
_entity.type
_entity.pdbx_description
1 polymer ?
#
loop_
_entity_poly.entity_id
_entity_poly.type
_entity_poly.pdbx_seq_one_letter_code
_entity_poly.pdbx_strand_id
1 'polypeptide(L)'
;MSKTELEEDLRATFDRAAASVPPAPDLVSRATSGARQAQRRTVVAVGTAAAAVAVIAAAGFALGGLGDSKSPQPAATTPAPAVTSSAPTDSPPALAGRWRPLKMDGFTTLKTARPDNPLLTFNPDGTWIGSDGCNGISGTFTIGQRGEFTGKANGQRLIECANVPHTTVLQTAKRVTADQTTLRFYQGDGREVAVYARAR
;
A
#
# COMPACT_ATOMS: atom_id res chain seq x y z
N MET A 1 -38.36 -37.30 0.04
CA MET A 1 -38.70 -35.93 -0.34
C MET A 1 -38.69 -35.82 -1.85
N SER A 2 -39.79 -35.34 -2.40
CA SER A 2 -39.97 -35.12 -3.84
C SER A 2 -39.39 -33.76 -4.23
N LYS A 3 -38.97 -33.60 -5.49
CA LYS A 3 -38.41 -32.35 -6.02
C LYS A 3 -39.35 -31.15 -5.82
N THR A 4 -40.64 -31.38 -5.89
CA THR A 4 -41.70 -30.39 -5.69
C THR A 4 -41.75 -29.85 -4.27
N GLU A 5 -41.48 -30.68 -3.26
CA GLU A 5 -41.45 -30.22 -1.85
C GLU A 5 -40.29 -29.26 -1.59
N LEU A 6 -39.13 -29.48 -2.26
CA LEU A 6 -37.96 -28.61 -2.11
C LEU A 6 -38.19 -27.24 -2.76
N GLU A 7 -38.85 -27.20 -3.92
CA GLU A 7 -39.17 -25.95 -4.62
C GLU A 7 -40.18 -25.10 -3.84
N GLU A 8 -41.16 -25.73 -3.21
CA GLU A 8 -42.16 -25.07 -2.35
C GLU A 8 -41.48 -24.45 -1.10
N ASP A 9 -40.57 -25.19 -0.46
CA ASP A 9 -39.86 -24.75 0.74
C ASP A 9 -38.88 -23.59 0.45
N LEU A 10 -38.18 -23.65 -0.70
CA LEU A 10 -37.35 -22.56 -1.19
C LEU A 10 -38.18 -21.30 -1.44
N ARG A 11 -39.33 -21.43 -2.10
CA ARG A 11 -40.23 -20.30 -2.39
C ARG A 11 -40.74 -19.66 -1.11
N ALA A 12 -41.19 -20.47 -0.15
CA ALA A 12 -41.63 -20.00 1.17
C ALA A 12 -40.50 -19.29 1.96
N THR A 13 -39.27 -19.78 1.83
CA THR A 13 -38.09 -19.17 2.46
C THR A 13 -37.77 -17.80 1.84
N PHE A 14 -37.84 -17.68 0.52
CA PHE A 14 -37.62 -16.40 -0.16
C PHE A 14 -38.72 -15.38 0.14
N ASP A 15 -39.98 -15.79 0.19
CA ASP A 15 -41.09 -14.88 0.54
C ASP A 15 -40.96 -14.36 1.98
N ARG A 16 -40.54 -15.23 2.91
CA ARG A 16 -40.27 -14.84 4.30
C ARG A 16 -39.06 -13.91 4.41
N ALA A 17 -38.02 -14.12 3.61
CA ALA A 17 -36.85 -13.24 3.55
C ALA A 17 -37.19 -11.88 2.92
N ALA A 18 -38.04 -11.85 1.89
CA ALA A 18 -38.49 -10.60 1.28
C ALA A 18 -39.36 -9.77 2.24
N ALA A 19 -40.20 -10.42 3.04
CA ALA A 19 -41.06 -9.76 4.03
C ALA A 19 -40.28 -9.15 5.22
N SER A 20 -39.06 -9.61 5.50
CA SER A 20 -38.23 -9.08 6.59
C SER A 20 -37.32 -7.92 6.20
N VAL A 21 -37.25 -7.57 4.91
CA VAL A 21 -36.50 -6.42 4.42
C VAL A 21 -37.41 -5.20 4.41
N PRO A 22 -37.17 -4.17 5.25
CA PRO A 22 -37.95 -2.95 5.20
C PRO A 22 -37.73 -2.25 3.85
N PRO A 23 -38.78 -1.75 3.19
CA PRO A 23 -38.60 -0.92 2.00
C PRO A 23 -37.79 0.31 2.42
N ALA A 24 -36.62 0.51 1.79
CA ALA A 24 -35.78 1.68 2.00
C ALA A 24 -36.09 2.70 0.88
N PRO A 25 -37.04 3.65 1.09
CA PRO A 25 -37.48 4.58 0.05
C PRO A 25 -36.39 5.59 -0.38
N ASP A 26 -35.22 5.58 0.25
CA ASP A 26 -34.20 6.62 0.12
C ASP A 26 -32.91 6.16 -0.55
N LEU A 27 -32.77 4.90 -0.97
CA LEU A 27 -31.53 4.40 -1.59
C LEU A 27 -31.15 5.17 -2.88
N VAL A 28 -32.15 5.52 -3.71
CA VAL A 28 -31.95 6.31 -4.94
C VAL A 28 -31.59 7.76 -4.62
N SER A 29 -32.19 8.34 -3.57
CA SER A 29 -31.85 9.68 -3.09
C SER A 29 -30.45 9.74 -2.48
N ARG A 30 -30.00 8.67 -1.80
CA ARG A 30 -28.65 8.56 -1.22
C ARG A 30 -27.57 8.42 -2.30
N ALA A 31 -27.85 7.69 -3.38
CA ALA A 31 -26.94 7.56 -4.52
C ALA A 31 -26.77 8.88 -5.31
N THR A 32 -27.85 9.64 -5.48
CA THR A 32 -27.82 10.87 -6.31
C THR A 32 -27.30 12.10 -5.56
N SER A 33 -27.48 12.17 -4.24
CA SER A 33 -26.96 13.26 -3.39
C SER A 33 -25.42 13.20 -3.25
N GLY A 34 -24.84 12.01 -3.12
CA GLY A 34 -23.39 11.81 -3.09
C GLY A 34 -22.68 12.30 -4.37
N ALA A 35 -23.27 12.03 -5.54
CA ALA A 35 -22.71 12.45 -6.83
C ALA A 35 -22.70 13.98 -7.00
N ARG A 36 -23.78 14.67 -6.58
CA ARG A 36 -23.88 16.15 -6.69
C ARG A 36 -22.94 16.88 -5.75
N GLN A 37 -22.67 16.34 -4.56
CA GLN A 37 -21.75 16.96 -3.59
C GLN A 37 -20.27 16.84 -4.03
N ALA A 38 -19.91 15.77 -4.74
CA ALA A 38 -18.58 15.60 -5.32
C ALA A 38 -18.34 16.58 -6.48
N GLN A 39 -19.33 16.83 -7.34
CA GLN A 39 -19.22 17.82 -8.43
C GLN A 39 -19.15 19.27 -7.94
N ARG A 40 -19.84 19.64 -6.86
CA ARG A 40 -19.76 21.01 -6.31
C ARG A 40 -18.37 21.34 -5.76
N ARG A 41 -17.61 20.35 -5.28
CA ARG A 41 -16.24 20.56 -4.77
C ARG A 41 -15.21 20.75 -5.88
N THR A 42 -15.47 20.26 -7.09
CA THR A 42 -14.53 20.37 -8.22
C THR A 42 -14.59 21.73 -8.92
N VAL A 43 -15.71 22.46 -8.84
CA VAL A 43 -15.87 23.75 -9.55
C VAL A 43 -15.25 24.94 -8.78
N VAL A 44 -15.03 24.84 -7.47
CA VAL A 44 -14.41 25.92 -6.67
C VAL A 44 -12.88 25.96 -6.77
N ALA A 45 -12.23 24.91 -7.30
CA ALA A 45 -10.77 24.76 -7.28
C ALA A 45 -10.04 25.18 -8.57
N VAL A 46 -10.73 25.66 -9.61
CA VAL A 46 -10.09 26.02 -10.91
C VAL A 46 -9.95 27.55 -11.09
N GLY A 47 -10.22 28.33 -10.05
CA GLY A 47 -10.40 29.77 -10.16
C GLY A 47 -9.22 30.69 -9.80
N THR A 48 -8.00 30.25 -9.49
CA THR A 48 -6.87 31.18 -9.21
C THR A 48 -5.50 30.51 -9.35
N ALA A 49 -4.87 30.61 -10.52
CA ALA A 49 -3.41 30.52 -10.64
C ALA A 49 -2.95 31.10 -12.00
N ALA A 50 -3.30 32.37 -12.23
CA ALA A 50 -2.64 33.19 -13.24
C ALA A 50 -1.75 34.22 -12.51
N ALA A 51 -0.50 34.34 -12.98
CA ALA A 51 0.49 35.38 -12.70
C ALA A 51 1.24 35.36 -11.35
N ALA A 52 2.54 35.02 -11.41
CA ALA A 52 3.64 35.90 -10.98
C ALA A 52 5.01 35.17 -11.07
N VAL A 53 5.78 35.47 -12.12
CA VAL A 53 7.23 35.23 -12.18
C VAL A 53 7.89 36.60 -12.21
N ALA A 54 8.55 37.00 -11.12
CA ALA A 54 9.46 38.15 -11.02
C ALA A 54 10.39 37.88 -9.81
N VAL A 55 11.67 37.52 -9.99
CA VAL A 55 12.88 38.31 -10.30
C VAL A 55 13.56 38.89 -9.02
N ILE A 56 14.89 38.72 -8.97
CA ILE A 56 15.95 39.37 -8.15
C ILE A 56 16.34 38.75 -6.80
N ALA A 57 17.58 38.28 -6.71
CA ALA A 57 18.58 38.75 -5.72
C ALA A 57 19.99 38.27 -6.07
N ALA A 58 20.75 39.12 -6.76
CA ALA A 58 22.21 39.12 -6.78
C ALA A 58 22.71 40.25 -5.87
N ALA A 59 23.53 39.90 -4.88
CA ALA A 59 24.49 40.72 -4.12
C ALA A 59 25.10 39.76 -3.06
N GLY A 60 26.39 39.45 -2.95
CA GLY A 60 27.59 40.15 -3.41
C GLY A 60 27.93 41.27 -2.44
N PHE A 61 28.75 41.00 -1.41
CA PHE A 61 29.78 41.91 -0.86
C PHE A 61 30.70 41.18 0.12
N ALA A 62 31.90 41.73 0.26
CA ALA A 62 33.16 41.04 0.47
C ALA A 62 33.89 41.46 1.78
N LEU A 63 34.90 40.66 2.13
CA LEU A 63 36.17 40.97 2.82
C LEU A 63 36.19 41.34 4.32
N GLY A 64 37.05 40.60 5.04
CA GLY A 64 38.08 41.20 5.89
C GLY A 64 38.18 40.67 7.33
N GLY A 65 39.35 40.14 7.71
CA GLY A 65 39.75 40.07 9.12
C GLY A 65 40.61 38.86 9.52
N LEU A 66 41.93 38.97 9.35
CA LEU A 66 42.93 38.16 10.06
C LEU A 66 42.91 38.51 11.56
N GLY A 67 43.04 37.49 12.41
CA GLY A 67 43.15 37.67 13.86
C GLY A 67 43.61 36.38 14.54
N ASP A 68 44.92 36.19 14.59
CA ASP A 68 45.61 35.18 15.38
C ASP A 68 45.39 35.45 16.88
N SER A 69 44.89 34.48 17.64
CA SER A 69 44.87 34.52 19.12
C SER A 69 44.67 33.13 19.72
N LYS A 70 45.79 32.44 19.92
CA LYS A 70 46.20 31.79 21.18
C LYS A 70 45.10 31.08 21.99
N SER A 71 45.07 29.75 21.85
CA SER A 71 44.40 28.82 22.76
C SER A 71 45.07 28.77 24.14
N PRO A 72 44.30 28.79 25.24
CA PRO A 72 44.66 28.14 26.49
C PRO A 72 43.65 27.04 26.85
N GLN A 73 44.10 25.79 26.76
CA GLN A 73 43.64 24.67 27.60
C GLN A 73 44.03 25.01 29.06
N PRO A 74 43.23 24.75 30.13
CA PRO A 74 42.62 23.44 30.43
C PRO A 74 41.26 23.46 31.18
N ALA A 75 40.50 22.36 31.08
CA ALA A 75 40.00 21.58 32.23
C ALA A 75 39.08 20.46 31.76
N ALA A 76 39.25 19.31 32.41
CA ALA A 76 38.56 18.07 32.16
C ALA A 76 37.03 18.21 32.15
N THR A 77 36.38 17.51 31.22
CA THR A 77 35.02 17.04 31.44
C THR A 77 34.95 15.59 30.98
N THR A 78 34.67 14.74 31.94
CA THR A 78 34.27 13.33 31.87
C THR A 78 33.56 12.97 30.55
N PRO A 79 33.88 11.84 29.89
CA PRO A 79 33.03 11.36 28.81
C PRO A 79 31.68 10.98 29.42
N ALA A 80 30.65 11.78 29.15
CA ALA A 80 29.28 11.30 29.25
C ALA A 80 29.16 10.09 28.32
N PRO A 81 28.67 8.92 28.77
CA PRO A 81 28.40 7.85 27.84
C PRO A 81 27.41 8.40 26.81
N ALA A 82 27.83 8.41 25.55
CA ALA A 82 26.93 8.59 24.43
C ALA A 82 25.89 7.47 24.56
N VAL A 83 24.73 7.81 25.11
CA VAL A 83 23.54 7.01 24.91
C VAL A 83 23.25 7.13 23.43
N THR A 84 23.81 6.22 22.64
CA THR A 84 23.13 5.76 21.43
C THR A 84 21.78 5.26 21.88
N SER A 85 20.81 6.16 21.97
CA SER A 85 19.42 5.81 21.80
C SER A 85 19.31 5.34 20.36
N SER A 86 19.60 4.07 20.14
CA SER A 86 19.01 3.33 19.03
C SER A 86 17.52 3.36 19.29
N ALA A 87 16.85 4.41 18.83
CA ALA A 87 15.39 4.42 18.76
C ALA A 87 15.01 3.15 18.01
N PRO A 88 14.16 2.27 18.57
CA PRO A 88 13.62 1.17 17.79
C PRO A 88 12.91 1.79 16.59
N THR A 89 13.36 1.43 15.39
CA THR A 89 12.66 1.78 14.16
C THR A 89 11.30 1.08 14.21
N ASP A 90 10.29 1.81 14.67
CA ASP A 90 8.90 1.38 14.66
C ASP A 90 8.39 1.41 13.20
N SER A 91 8.67 0.34 12.46
CA SER A 91 7.89 -0.14 11.31
C SER A 91 8.28 -1.58 10.95
N PRO A 92 7.31 -2.42 10.55
CA PRO A 92 6.86 -3.46 11.46
C PRO A 92 7.44 -4.85 11.15
N PRO A 93 7.77 -5.65 12.19
CA PRO A 93 8.07 -7.08 12.07
C PRO A 93 6.91 -7.95 11.51
N ALA A 94 5.85 -7.35 10.97
CA ALA A 94 4.69 -8.03 10.41
C ALA A 94 4.79 -8.32 8.90
N LEU A 95 5.37 -7.42 8.08
CA LEU A 95 5.45 -7.65 6.63
C LEU A 95 6.71 -8.44 6.22
N ALA A 96 7.82 -8.24 6.95
CA ALA A 96 9.10 -8.87 6.61
C ALA A 96 8.99 -10.40 6.56
N GLY A 97 9.57 -11.00 5.54
CA GLY A 97 9.57 -12.44 5.32
C GLY A 97 9.08 -12.85 3.93
N ARG A 98 8.90 -14.16 3.76
CA ARG A 98 8.56 -14.79 2.48
C ARG A 98 7.07 -15.11 2.41
N TRP A 99 6.47 -14.92 1.25
CA TRP A 99 5.03 -14.95 1.04
C TRP A 99 4.69 -15.64 -0.28
N ARG A 100 3.73 -16.56 -0.21
CA ARG A 100 3.16 -17.29 -1.36
C ARG A 100 1.75 -16.78 -1.62
N PRO A 101 1.38 -16.50 -2.88
CA PRO A 101 0.04 -16.04 -3.20
C PRO A 101 -1.01 -17.15 -2.96
N LEU A 102 -2.14 -16.77 -2.38
CA LEU A 102 -3.32 -17.61 -2.19
C LEU A 102 -4.48 -17.18 -3.09
N LYS A 103 -4.65 -15.87 -3.27
CA LYS A 103 -5.73 -15.27 -4.05
C LYS A 103 -5.23 -13.96 -4.65
N MET A 104 -5.63 -13.67 -5.89
CA MET A 104 -5.51 -12.36 -6.52
C MET A 104 -6.76 -12.06 -7.32
N ASP A 105 -7.26 -10.85 -7.21
CA ASP A 105 -8.44 -10.42 -7.95
C ASP A 105 -8.21 -10.49 -9.47
N GLY A 106 -9.15 -11.10 -10.19
CA GLY A 106 -9.06 -11.34 -11.64
C GLY A 106 -8.18 -12.51 -12.08
N PHE A 107 -7.59 -13.29 -11.15
CA PHE A 107 -6.71 -14.42 -11.49
C PHE A 107 -7.19 -15.72 -10.86
N THR A 108 -7.41 -16.74 -11.69
CA THR A 108 -7.90 -18.07 -11.26
C THR A 108 -6.78 -19.05 -10.92
N THR A 109 -5.57 -18.82 -11.44
CA THR A 109 -4.40 -19.70 -11.25
C THR A 109 -3.21 -18.88 -10.76
N LEU A 110 -2.62 -19.31 -9.66
CA LEU A 110 -1.46 -18.65 -9.01
C LEU A 110 -0.27 -19.60 -8.88
N LYS A 111 -0.25 -20.63 -9.71
CA LYS A 111 0.87 -21.55 -9.91
C LYS A 111 1.27 -21.50 -11.36
N THR A 112 2.57 -21.57 -11.63
CA THR A 112 3.08 -21.72 -12.99
C THR A 112 3.43 -23.19 -13.22
N ALA A 113 3.45 -23.62 -14.48
CA ALA A 113 3.94 -24.96 -14.86
C ALA A 113 5.48 -25.08 -14.79
N ARG A 114 6.14 -24.05 -14.28
CA ARG A 114 7.60 -23.90 -14.24
C ARG A 114 8.13 -24.31 -12.86
N PRO A 115 9.42 -24.65 -12.74
CA PRO A 115 10.01 -25.07 -11.47
C PRO A 115 10.01 -23.96 -10.41
N ASP A 116 10.05 -22.69 -10.85
CA ASP A 116 10.09 -21.56 -9.93
C ASP A 116 8.70 -21.25 -9.38
N ASN A 117 8.57 -21.33 -8.05
CA ASN A 117 7.35 -20.96 -7.37
C ASN A 117 7.18 -19.44 -7.35
N PRO A 118 5.98 -18.92 -7.65
CA PRO A 118 5.67 -17.51 -7.49
C PRO A 118 5.70 -17.14 -6.00
N LEU A 119 6.62 -16.28 -5.63
CA LEU A 119 6.96 -15.94 -4.23
C LEU A 119 7.42 -14.50 -4.14
N LEU A 120 7.08 -13.84 -3.03
CA LEU A 120 7.59 -12.53 -2.65
C LEU A 120 8.36 -12.62 -1.34
N THR A 121 9.43 -11.85 -1.23
CA THR A 121 10.19 -11.63 -0.01
C THR A 121 10.21 -10.14 0.27
N PHE A 122 9.67 -9.72 1.41
CA PHE A 122 9.80 -8.36 1.91
C PHE A 122 10.96 -8.30 2.91
N ASN A 123 11.89 -7.39 2.68
CA ASN A 123 13.02 -7.17 3.56
C ASN A 123 12.70 -6.05 4.57
N PRO A 124 13.31 -6.07 5.77
CA PRO A 124 13.10 -5.03 6.77
C PRO A 124 13.54 -3.62 6.33
N ASP A 125 14.39 -3.51 5.31
CA ASP A 125 14.95 -2.26 4.79
C ASP A 125 14.02 -1.53 3.79
N GLY A 126 12.79 -2.02 3.59
CA GLY A 126 11.85 -1.43 2.64
C GLY A 126 12.07 -1.91 1.20
N THR A 127 12.90 -2.92 0.96
CA THR A 127 13.03 -3.57 -0.36
C THR A 127 12.22 -4.85 -0.45
N TRP A 128 11.86 -5.26 -1.66
CA TRP A 128 11.28 -6.57 -1.90
C TRP A 128 11.87 -7.20 -3.16
N ILE A 129 11.92 -8.53 -3.14
CA ILE A 129 12.31 -9.37 -4.28
C ILE A 129 11.30 -10.48 -4.45
N GLY A 130 11.30 -11.14 -5.61
CA GLY A 130 10.44 -12.28 -5.83
C GLY A 130 10.61 -12.94 -7.18
N SER A 131 9.74 -13.91 -7.42
CA SER A 131 9.52 -14.54 -8.72
C SER A 131 8.02 -14.46 -9.01
N ASP A 132 7.67 -14.13 -10.25
CA ASP A 132 6.29 -14.29 -10.75
C ASP A 132 6.04 -15.69 -11.33
N GLY A 133 6.98 -16.62 -11.10
CA GLY A 133 7.02 -17.98 -11.63
C GLY A 133 7.66 -18.09 -13.02
N CYS A 134 8.18 -16.98 -13.56
CA CYS A 134 8.88 -16.94 -14.84
C CYS A 134 10.06 -15.94 -14.85
N ASN A 135 9.87 -14.77 -14.26
CA ASN A 135 10.81 -13.68 -14.19
C ASN A 135 11.13 -13.35 -12.72
N GLY A 136 12.40 -12.98 -12.48
CA GLY A 136 12.78 -12.33 -11.25
C GLY A 136 12.22 -10.90 -11.21
N ILE A 137 11.61 -10.54 -10.09
CA ILE A 137 10.99 -9.24 -9.84
C ILE A 137 11.55 -8.62 -8.57
N SER A 138 11.59 -7.30 -8.50
CA SER A 138 12.07 -6.58 -7.31
C SER A 138 11.51 -5.18 -7.24
N GLY A 139 11.71 -4.51 -6.10
CA GLY A 139 11.30 -3.13 -5.92
C GLY A 139 11.48 -2.64 -4.50
N THR A 140 10.74 -1.57 -4.18
CA THR A 140 10.70 -0.98 -2.84
C THR A 140 9.28 -0.83 -2.35
N PHE A 141 9.11 -0.68 -1.05
CA PHE A 141 7.83 -0.44 -0.42
C PHE A 141 7.97 0.48 0.79
N THR A 142 6.87 1.14 1.14
CA THR A 142 6.72 1.83 2.43
C THR A 142 5.39 1.44 3.07
N ILE A 143 5.35 1.47 4.40
CA ILE A 143 4.15 1.22 5.20
C ILE A 143 3.96 2.37 6.19
N GLY A 144 2.80 3.01 6.18
CA GLY A 144 2.40 3.99 7.19
C GLY A 144 1.95 3.31 8.49
N GLN A 145 1.88 4.07 9.59
CA GLN A 145 1.54 3.54 10.91
C GLN A 145 0.21 2.80 10.99
N ARG A 146 -0.73 3.08 10.08
CA ARG A 146 -2.02 2.41 10.06
C ARG A 146 -2.12 1.38 8.94
N GLY A 147 -1.05 1.05 8.24
CA GLY A 147 -1.05 0.11 7.12
C GLY A 147 -1.29 0.75 5.75
N GLU A 148 -1.10 2.07 5.60
CA GLU A 148 -0.98 2.72 4.29
C GLU A 148 0.18 2.07 3.53
N PHE A 149 -0.08 1.56 2.33
CA PHE A 149 0.93 0.84 1.56
C PHE A 149 1.25 1.60 0.27
N THR A 150 2.53 1.69 -0.04
CA THR A 150 3.01 2.12 -1.37
C THR A 150 4.09 1.17 -1.82
N GLY A 151 3.83 0.41 -2.89
CA GLY A 151 4.84 -0.43 -3.55
C GLY A 151 5.30 0.19 -4.85
N LYS A 152 6.59 0.05 -5.14
CA LYS A 152 7.19 0.34 -6.44
C LYS A 152 7.84 -0.93 -6.95
N ALA A 153 7.69 -1.21 -8.24
CA ALA A 153 8.42 -2.28 -8.91
C ALA A 153 9.56 -1.66 -9.72
N ASN A 154 10.72 -2.31 -9.65
CA ASN A 154 11.80 -2.07 -10.59
C ASN A 154 11.44 -2.69 -11.94
N GLY A 155 12.14 -2.28 -13.00
CA GLY A 155 11.98 -2.90 -14.31
C GLY A 155 12.27 -4.41 -14.25
N GLN A 156 11.50 -5.18 -15.02
CA GLN A 156 11.67 -6.62 -15.17
C GLN A 156 11.89 -6.97 -16.64
N ARG A 157 12.63 -8.05 -16.93
CA ARG A 157 12.64 -8.61 -18.28
C ARG A 157 11.27 -9.25 -18.52
N LEU A 158 10.61 -8.87 -19.60
CA LEU A 158 9.32 -9.43 -19.99
C LEU A 158 9.57 -10.63 -20.91
N ILE A 159 9.74 -11.80 -20.32
CA ILE A 159 9.62 -13.06 -21.08
C ILE A 159 8.13 -13.35 -21.21
N GLU A 160 7.68 -13.66 -22.43
CA GLU A 160 6.28 -13.98 -22.70
C GLU A 160 5.92 -15.36 -22.10
N CYS A 161 5.27 -15.35 -20.93
CA CYS A 161 4.87 -16.53 -20.18
C CYS A 161 3.69 -16.17 -19.27
N ALA A 162 2.87 -17.16 -18.94
CA ALA A 162 1.85 -16.98 -17.92
C ALA A 162 2.52 -16.79 -16.55
N ASN A 163 2.40 -15.60 -15.97
CA ASN A 163 3.04 -15.20 -14.73
C ASN A 163 2.01 -14.74 -13.68
N VAL A 164 2.41 -14.81 -12.40
CA VAL A 164 1.60 -14.30 -11.29
C VAL A 164 1.82 -12.79 -11.15
N PRO A 165 0.76 -11.95 -11.15
CA PRO A 165 0.87 -10.50 -11.29
C PRO A 165 1.21 -9.78 -9.97
N HIS A 166 2.30 -10.20 -9.30
CA HIS A 166 2.75 -9.60 -8.04
C HIS A 166 2.97 -8.09 -8.17
N THR A 167 3.62 -7.63 -9.24
CA THR A 167 3.93 -6.21 -9.44
C THR A 167 2.67 -5.35 -9.55
N THR A 168 1.64 -5.83 -10.26
CA THR A 168 0.35 -5.15 -10.34
C THR A 168 -0.30 -5.00 -8.98
N VAL A 169 -0.29 -6.06 -8.15
CA VAL A 169 -0.82 -5.98 -6.78
C VAL A 169 -0.06 -4.94 -5.96
N LEU A 170 1.27 -4.96 -5.99
CA LEU A 170 2.10 -4.05 -5.18
C LEU A 170 2.04 -2.59 -5.64
N GLN A 171 1.84 -2.33 -6.93
CA GLN A 171 1.70 -0.97 -7.45
C GLN A 171 0.32 -0.37 -7.21
N THR A 172 -0.73 -1.21 -7.20
CA THR A 172 -2.11 -0.74 -7.11
C THR A 172 -2.64 -0.68 -5.68
N ALA A 173 -2.19 -1.58 -4.80
CA ALA A 173 -2.60 -1.59 -3.40
C ALA A 173 -2.29 -0.26 -2.71
N LYS A 174 -3.22 0.19 -1.86
CA LYS A 174 -3.11 1.40 -1.03
C LYS A 174 -3.05 1.09 0.45
N ARG A 175 -3.41 -0.13 0.82
CA ARG A 175 -3.44 -0.58 2.22
C ARG A 175 -2.95 -2.03 2.29
N VAL A 176 -2.33 -2.35 3.42
CA VAL A 176 -1.85 -3.69 3.72
C VAL A 176 -2.19 -4.06 5.17
N THR A 177 -2.53 -5.32 5.39
CA THR A 177 -2.59 -5.92 6.73
C THR A 177 -1.76 -7.19 6.72
N ALA A 178 -0.94 -7.38 7.74
CA ALA A 178 -0.10 -8.56 7.87
C ALA A 178 -0.16 -9.08 9.32
N ASP A 179 -0.28 -10.39 9.45
CA ASP A 179 -0.03 -11.13 10.69
C ASP A 179 1.10 -12.16 10.48
N GLN A 180 1.31 -13.08 11.42
CA GLN A 180 2.40 -14.05 11.30
C GLN A 180 2.22 -15.08 10.17
N THR A 181 1.02 -15.19 9.59
CA THR A 181 0.63 -16.25 8.66
C THR A 181 0.03 -15.71 7.37
N THR A 182 -0.61 -14.54 7.42
CA THR A 182 -1.41 -14.00 6.34
C THR A 182 -1.02 -12.56 6.03
N LEU A 183 -0.92 -12.26 4.74
CA LEU A 183 -0.70 -10.92 4.21
C LEU A 183 -1.83 -10.60 3.23
N ARG A 184 -2.51 -9.47 3.44
CA ARG A 184 -3.61 -9.01 2.58
C ARG A 184 -3.34 -7.61 2.06
N PHE A 185 -3.67 -7.39 0.79
CA PHE A 185 -3.58 -6.10 0.13
C PHE A 185 -4.96 -5.61 -0.27
N TYR A 186 -5.16 -4.31 -0.14
CA TYR A 186 -6.43 -3.65 -0.46
C TYR A 186 -6.21 -2.42 -1.33
N GLN A 187 -7.20 -2.13 -2.16
CA GLN A 187 -7.32 -0.89 -2.93
C GLN A 187 -7.74 0.29 -2.05
N GLY A 188 -7.74 1.49 -2.62
CA GLY A 188 -8.14 2.72 -1.92
C GLY A 188 -9.61 2.75 -1.47
N ASP A 189 -10.47 1.96 -2.12
CA ASP A 189 -11.89 1.78 -1.78
C ASP A 189 -12.11 0.70 -0.69
N GLY A 190 -11.05 0.07 -0.20
CA GLY A 190 -11.11 -0.99 0.81
C GLY A 190 -11.32 -2.40 0.24
N ARG A 191 -11.42 -2.58 -1.08
CA ARG A 191 -11.57 -3.89 -1.70
C ARG A 191 -10.27 -4.70 -1.62
N GLU A 192 -10.36 -5.95 -1.18
CA GLU A 192 -9.24 -6.89 -1.16
C GLU A 192 -8.82 -7.25 -2.59
N VAL A 193 -7.54 -7.09 -2.91
CA VAL A 193 -6.97 -7.44 -4.23
C VAL A 193 -6.06 -8.64 -4.20
N ALA A 194 -5.48 -8.97 -3.05
CA ALA A 194 -4.67 -10.16 -2.92
C ALA A 194 -4.57 -10.67 -1.48
N VAL A 195 -4.41 -11.98 -1.36
CA VAL A 195 -4.11 -12.68 -0.11
C VAL A 195 -2.90 -13.57 -0.34
N TYR A 196 -1.99 -13.57 0.62
CA TYR A 196 -0.78 -14.37 0.64
C TYR A 196 -0.69 -15.15 1.96
N ALA A 197 -0.12 -16.35 1.88
CA ALA A 197 0.30 -17.13 3.03
C ALA A 197 1.78 -16.94 3.26
N ARG A 198 2.22 -17.00 4.51
CA ARG A 198 3.65 -17.03 4.81
C ARG A 198 4.28 -18.31 4.26
N ALA A 199 5.36 -18.15 3.53
CA ALA A 199 6.16 -19.24 3.01
C ALA A 199 7.22 -19.63 4.05
N ARG A 200 7.52 -20.93 4.12
CA ARG A 200 8.60 -21.47 4.95
C ARG A 200 9.94 -21.23 4.27
#